data_AF-A0A2K0UAC9-F1
#
_entry.id   AF-A0A2K0UAC9-F1
#
_cell.length_a   1.000
_cell.length_b   1.000
_cell.length_c   1.000
_cell.angle_alpha   90.00
_cell.angle_beta   90.00
_cell.angle_gamma   90.00
#
_symmetry.space_group_name_H-M   'P 1'
#
loop_
_entity.id
_entity.type
_entity.pdbx_description
1 polymer ?
#
loop_
_entity_poly.entity_id
_entity_poly.type
_entity_poly.pdbx_seq_one_letter_code
_entity_poly.pdbx_strand_id
1 'polypeptide(L)' 'MAKSSRSSSKKFNNQRKAASIFGPAETARQERLSAKLLELAKQAKPEPAEMKIDGESLDMDDALYSTLLAL' A
#
# COMPACT_ATOMS: atom_id res chain seq x y z
N MET A 1 -18.35 16.81 -32.08
CA MET A 1 -18.82 16.34 -30.75
C MET A 1 -17.75 15.47 -30.10
N ALA A 2 -17.50 15.66 -28.81
CA ALA A 2 -16.66 14.72 -28.05
C ALA A 2 -17.36 13.36 -27.96
N LYS A 3 -16.62 12.26 -28.20
CA LYS A 3 -17.17 10.91 -28.05
C LYS A 3 -17.50 10.63 -26.57
N SER A 4 -18.57 9.90 -26.29
CA SER A 4 -18.90 9.45 -24.92
C SER A 4 -17.80 8.54 -24.35
N SER A 5 -17.71 8.44 -23.02
CA SER A 5 -16.82 7.51 -22.31
C SER A 5 -17.03 6.06 -22.73
N ARG A 6 -18.27 5.67 -23.05
CA ARG A 6 -18.62 4.31 -23.52
C ARG A 6 -18.30 4.03 -24.99
N SER A 7 -17.75 4.99 -25.72
CA SER A 7 -17.43 4.80 -27.13
C SER A 7 -16.38 3.70 -27.31
N SER A 8 -16.67 2.72 -28.16
CA SER A 8 -15.78 1.57 -28.42
C SER A 8 -14.37 1.99 -28.84
N SER A 9 -14.25 3.03 -29.67
CA SER A 9 -12.94 3.56 -30.08
C SER A 9 -12.12 4.07 -28.88
N LYS A 10 -12.77 4.75 -27.93
CA LYS A 10 -12.09 5.25 -26.72
C LYS A 10 -11.66 4.09 -25.81
N LYS A 11 -12.54 3.11 -25.60
CA LYS A 11 -12.24 1.93 -24.78
C LYS A 11 -11.06 1.14 -25.33
N PHE A 12 -11.07 0.82 -26.63
CA PHE A 12 -9.99 0.08 -27.28
C PHE A 12 -8.63 0.79 -27.16
N ASN A 13 -8.60 2.11 -27.44
CA ASN A 13 -7.39 2.89 -27.32
C ASN A 13 -6.86 2.96 -25.88
N ASN A 14 -7.75 3.08 -24.89
CA ASN A 14 -7.36 3.10 -23.48
C ASN A 14 -6.82 1.74 -23.01
N GLN A 15 -7.42 0.64 -23.46
CA GLN A 15 -6.90 -0.72 -23.19
C GLN A 15 -5.49 -0.89 -23.74
N ARG A 16 -5.25 -0.43 -24.98
CA ARG A 16 -3.91 -0.46 -25.58
C ARG A 16 -2.90 0.34 -24.75
N LYS A 17 -3.24 1.56 -24.34
CA LYS A 17 -2.37 2.40 -23.49
C LYS A 17 -2.09 1.76 -22.13
N ALA A 18 -3.11 1.14 -21.53
CA ALA A 18 -2.96 0.39 -20.29
C ALA A 18 -1.95 -0.75 -20.44
N ALA A 19 -2.03 -1.53 -21.52
CA ALA A 19 -1.11 -2.63 -21.76
C ALA A 19 0.33 -2.17 -22.10
N SER A 20 0.48 -1.13 -22.94
CA SER A 20 1.79 -0.79 -23.49
C SER A 20 2.58 0.25 -22.70
N ILE A 21 1.88 1.19 -22.03
CA ILE A 21 2.52 2.32 -21.34
C ILE A 21 2.41 2.12 -19.83
N PHE A 22 1.18 1.94 -19.34
CA PHE A 22 0.94 1.96 -17.89
C PHE A 22 1.29 0.63 -17.21
N GLY A 23 1.04 -0.50 -17.86
CA GLY A 23 1.37 -1.83 -17.34
C GLY A 23 2.86 -1.97 -16.99
N PRO A 24 3.79 -1.78 -17.94
CA PRO A 24 5.22 -1.89 -17.67
C PRO A 24 5.75 -0.89 -16.63
N ALA A 25 5.19 0.33 -16.62
CA ALA A 25 5.58 1.34 -15.64
C ALA A 25 5.11 0.98 -14.22
N GLU A 26 3.91 0.40 -14.09
CA GLU A 26 3.37 -0.08 -12.82
C GLU A 26 4.17 -1.28 -12.31
N THR A 27 4.43 -2.29 -13.16
CA THR A 27 5.20 -3.48 -12.75
C THR A 27 6.58 -3.09 -12.23
N ALA A 28 7.29 -2.21 -12.94
CA ALA A 28 8.59 -1.70 -12.48
C ALA A 28 8.50 -0.91 -11.16
N ARG A 29 7.35 -0.29 -10.85
CA ARG A 29 7.14 0.37 -9.54
C ARG A 29 6.90 -0.67 -8.46
N GLN A 30 6.08 -1.66 -8.73
CA GLN A 30 5.77 -2.75 -7.80
C GLN A 30 7.03 -3.56 -7.45
N GLU A 31 7.88 -3.86 -8.43
CA GLU A 31 9.19 -4.51 -8.21
C GLU A 31 10.10 -3.71 -7.28
N ARG A 32 10.17 -2.38 -7.47
CA ARG A 32 10.97 -1.51 -6.59
C ARG A 32 10.41 -1.46 -5.17
N LEU A 33 9.09 -1.42 -5.02
CA LEU A 33 8.45 -1.40 -3.71
C LEU A 33 8.58 -2.74 -3.00
N SER A 34 8.39 -3.86 -3.70
CA SER A 34 8.55 -5.19 -3.12
C SER A 34 9.97 -5.43 -2.63
N ALA A 35 10.99 -4.99 -3.38
CA ALA A 35 12.38 -5.04 -2.95
C ALA A 35 12.60 -4.27 -1.63
N LYS A 36 12.08 -3.04 -1.54
CA LYS A 36 12.17 -2.23 -0.30
C LYS A 36 11.45 -2.87 0.87
N LEU A 37 10.27 -3.46 0.64
CA LEU A 37 9.52 -4.14 1.70
C LEU A 37 10.26 -5.38 2.21
N LEU A 38 10.92 -6.13 1.32
CA LEU A 38 11.76 -7.25 1.73
C LEU A 38 13.02 -6.81 2.47
N GLU A 39 13.62 -5.67 2.11
CA GLU A 39 14.70 -5.07 2.91
C GLU A 39 14.21 -4.68 4.30
N LEU A 40 13.08 -3.98 4.41
CA LEU A 40 12.50 -3.59 5.70
C LEU A 40 12.14 -4.79 6.56
N ALA A 41 11.58 -5.85 5.97
CA ALA A 41 11.25 -7.07 6.71
C ALA A 41 12.48 -7.81 7.26
N LYS A 42 13.64 -7.67 6.61
CA LYS A 42 14.91 -8.24 7.07
C LYS A 42 15.59 -7.38 8.13
N GLN A 43 15.23 -6.10 8.24
CA GLN A 43 15.72 -5.29 9.34
C GLN A 43 15.20 -5.90 10.63
N ALA A 44 16.07 -6.06 11.63
CA ALA A 44 15.66 -6.47 12.95
C ALA A 44 14.55 -5.54 13.42
N LYS A 45 13.52 -6.08 14.07
CA LYS A 45 12.46 -5.24 14.65
C LYS A 45 13.15 -4.13 15.44
N PRO A 46 12.88 -2.85 15.13
CA PRO A 46 13.42 -1.78 15.93
C PRO A 46 13.03 -2.07 17.38
N GLU A 47 13.98 -1.87 18.31
CA GLU A 47 13.70 -1.80 19.74
C GLU A 47 12.39 -1.00 19.91
N PRO A 48 11.42 -1.48 20.70
CA PRO A 48 10.14 -0.79 20.84
C PRO A 48 10.44 0.65 21.24
N ALA A 49 10.25 1.56 20.28
CA ALA A 49 10.42 2.98 20.56
C ALA A 49 9.27 3.32 21.48
N GLU A 50 9.57 3.47 22.76
CA GLU A 50 8.68 4.04 23.77
C GLU A 50 8.27 5.44 23.28
N MET A 51 7.26 5.52 22.42
CA MET A 51 6.58 6.77 22.13
C MET A 51 5.79 7.10 23.39
N LYS A 52 6.43 7.91 24.25
CA LYS A 52 5.77 8.58 25.37
C LYS A 52 4.74 9.57 24.79
N ILE A 53 3.56 9.05 24.51
CA ILE A 53 2.33 9.83 24.48
C ILE A 53 1.88 9.85 25.95
N ASP A 54 1.88 11.05 26.53
CA ASP A 54 1.53 11.38 27.92
C ASP A 54 0.97 10.21 28.77
N GLY A 55 1.87 9.56 29.50
CA GLY A 55 1.54 8.88 30.76
C GLY A 55 1.17 7.40 30.72
N GLU A 56 1.23 6.69 29.60
CA GLU A 56 1.00 5.23 29.61
C GLU A 56 1.83 4.53 28.52
N SER A 57 2.80 3.70 28.95
CA SER A 57 3.50 2.78 28.06
C SER A 57 2.54 1.66 27.69
N LEU A 58 1.80 1.84 26.60
CA LEU A 58 0.98 0.79 26.02
C LEU A 58 1.85 -0.04 25.08
N ASP A 59 2.19 -1.26 25.51
CA ASP A 59 2.63 -2.29 24.59
C ASP A 59 1.52 -2.49 23.55
N MET A 60 1.84 -2.28 22.28
CA MET A 60 0.87 -2.26 21.18
C MET A 60 0.10 -3.60 21.03
N ASP A 61 0.64 -4.68 21.59
CA ASP A 61 0.01 -6.00 21.64
C ASP A 61 -1.10 -6.08 22.72
N ASP A 62 -0.95 -5.38 23.86
CA ASP A 62 -1.94 -5.35 24.95
C ASP A 62 -3.14 -4.45 24.64
N ALA A 63 -2.92 -3.35 23.91
CA ALA A 63 -3.99 -2.45 23.48
C ALA A 63 -5.00 -3.14 22.54
N LEU A 64 -4.52 -4.03 21.65
CA LEU A 64 -5.39 -4.79 20.75
C LEU A 64 -6.22 -5.84 21.50
N TYR A 65 -5.65 -6.46 22.54
CA TYR A 65 -6.37 -7.43 23.37
C TYR A 65 -7.46 -6.78 24.22
N SER A 66 -7.21 -5.58 24.76
CA SER A 66 -8.20 -4.81 25.53
C SER A 66 -9.41 -4.40 24.69
N THR A 67 -9.18 -3.89 23.47
CA THR A 67 -10.28 -3.48 22.57
C THR A 67 -11.16 -4.64 22.10
N LEU A 68 -10.59 -5.84 21.93
CA LEU A 68 -11.34 -7.05 21.57
C LEU A 68 -12.16 -7.62 22.73
N LEU A 69 -11.77 -7.36 23.98
CA LEU A 69 -12.49 -7.79 25.18
C LEU A 69 -13.57 -6.80 25.64
N ALA A 70 -13.52 -5.55 25.14
CA ALA A 70 -14.45 -4.48 25.47
C ALA A 70 -15.63 -4.35 24.48
N LEU A 71 -15.71 -5.21 23.47
CA LEU A 71 -16.84 -5.33 22.53
C LEU A 71 -17.71 -6.55 22.89
#